data_AF-A0A8T7AW96-F1
#
_entry.id   AF-A0A8T7AW96-F1
#
_cell.length_a   1.000
_cell.length_b   1.000
_cell.length_c   1.000
_cell.angle_alpha   90.00
_cell.angle_beta   90.00
_cell.angle_gamma   90.00
#
_symmetry.space_group_name_H-M   'P 1'
#
loop_
_entity.id
_entity.type
_entity.pdbx_description
1 polymer ?
#
loop_
_entity_poly.entity_id
_entity_poly.type
_entity_poly.pdbx_seq_one_letter_code
_entity_poly.pdbx_strand_id
1 'polypeptide(L)'
;MSTLDDIIDLTVRVEDCVDAGDWTEAAALDVQRVEVIGRYLNEVADGPGQAAAAHMLRELLARNELAMRKVQVMRELILEKSSELKASDKAVKAYVQHASDNPAALGG
;
A
#
# COMPACT_ATOMS: atom_id res chain seq x y z
N MET A 1 27.49 5.57 -8.28
CA MET A 1 26.04 5.74 -8.49
C MET A 1 25.73 7.20 -8.33
N SER A 2 24.87 7.75 -9.19
CA SER A 2 24.39 9.12 -9.05
C SER A 2 23.23 9.17 -8.04
N THR A 3 23.00 10.31 -7.40
CA THR A 3 21.85 10.51 -6.48
C THR A 3 20.51 10.19 -7.16
N LEU A 4 20.43 10.37 -8.49
CA LEU A 4 19.29 9.99 -9.31
C LEU A 4 19.07 8.48 -9.35
N ASP A 5 20.15 7.71 -9.53
CA ASP A 5 20.09 6.25 -9.56
C ASP A 5 19.58 5.72 -8.21
N ASP A 6 20.02 6.32 -7.10
CA ASP A 6 19.58 5.95 -5.74
C ASP A 6 18.08 6.21 -5.54
N ILE A 7 17.55 7.33 -6.06
CA ILE A 7 16.12 7.66 -5.97
C ILE A 7 15.29 6.67 -6.79
N ILE A 8 15.76 6.29 -7.97
CA ILE A 8 15.09 5.31 -8.83
C ILE A 8 15.10 3.93 -8.17
N ASP A 9 16.24 3.47 -7.67
CA ASP A 9 16.37 2.18 -6.97
C ASP A 9 15.42 2.10 -5.76
N LEU A 10 15.43 3.13 -4.91
CA LEU A 10 14.52 3.21 -3.77
C LEU A 10 13.05 3.20 -4.19
N THR A 11 12.71 3.84 -5.32
CA THR A 11 11.34 3.85 -5.84
C THR A 11 10.90 2.46 -6.28
N VAL A 12 11.75 1.74 -7.02
CA VAL A 12 11.47 0.36 -7.46
C VAL A 12 11.28 -0.55 -6.25
N ARG A 13 12.16 -0.45 -5.25
CA ARG A 13 12.09 -1.28 -4.04
C ARG A 13 10.84 -1.01 -3.19
N VAL A 14 10.41 0.26 -3.09
CA VAL A 14 9.13 0.61 -2.44
C VAL A 14 7.96 -0.02 -3.20
N GLU A 15 7.95 0.07 -4.53
CA GLU A 15 6.90 -0.53 -5.37
C GLU A 15 6.85 -2.06 -5.22
N ASP A 16 8.01 -2.72 -5.20
CA ASP A 16 8.11 -4.17 -4.97
C ASP A 16 7.56 -4.58 -3.60
N CYS A 17 7.86 -3.81 -2.53
CA CYS A 17 7.32 -4.08 -1.19
C CYS A 17 5.80 -3.88 -1.13
N VAL A 18 5.29 -2.83 -1.80
CA VAL A 18 3.84 -2.58 -1.91
C VAL A 18 3.14 -3.73 -2.64
N ASP A 19 3.69 -4.18 -3.77
CA ASP A 19 3.12 -5.27 -4.55
C ASP A 19 3.22 -6.62 -3.80
N ALA A 20 4.25 -6.81 -2.96
CA ALA A 20 4.39 -7.96 -2.07
C ALA A 20 3.54 -7.87 -0.77
N GLY A 21 2.97 -6.70 -0.47
CA GLY A 21 2.20 -6.45 0.75
C GLY A 21 3.03 -6.23 2.02
N ASP A 22 4.35 -6.02 1.91
CA ASP A 22 5.23 -5.65 3.02
C ASP A 22 5.18 -4.14 3.28
N TRP A 23 4.12 -3.71 3.98
CA TRP A 23 3.87 -2.29 4.26
C TRP A 23 4.89 -1.65 5.20
N THR A 24 5.48 -2.44 6.09
CA THR A 24 6.44 -1.92 7.07
C THR A 24 7.75 -1.58 6.38
N GLU A 25 8.27 -2.49 5.54
CA GLU A 25 9.47 -2.21 4.76
C GLU A 25 9.22 -1.13 3.70
N ALA A 26 8.06 -1.16 3.02
CA ALA A 26 7.69 -0.11 2.07
C ALA A 26 7.75 1.30 2.70
N ALA A 27 7.21 1.45 3.92
CA ALA A 27 7.24 2.72 4.63
C ALA A 27 8.66 3.14 5.05
N ALA A 28 9.48 2.19 5.51
CA ALA A 28 10.86 2.46 5.91
C ALA A 28 11.74 2.89 4.72
N LEU A 29 11.55 2.27 3.56
CA LEU A 29 12.24 2.64 2.32
C LEU A 29 11.74 3.97 1.77
N ASP A 30 10.44 4.27 1.91
CA ASP A 30 9.90 5.54 1.44
C ASP A 30 10.44 6.75 2.24
N VAL A 31 10.63 6.59 3.56
CA VAL A 31 11.31 7.62 4.38
C VAL A 31 12.71 7.91 3.84
N GLN A 32 13.49 6.87 3.55
CA GLN A 32 14.83 7.02 2.97
C GLN A 32 14.78 7.69 1.60
N ARG A 33 13.81 7.32 0.76
CA ARG A 33 13.60 7.94 -0.56
C ARG A 33 13.34 9.43 -0.45
N VAL A 34 12.46 9.84 0.46
CA VAL A 34 12.13 11.26 0.68
C VAL A 34 13.36 12.06 1.13
N GLU A 35 14.20 11.50 2.00
CA GLU A 35 15.43 12.14 2.44
C GLU A 35 16.44 12.34 1.28
N VAL A 36 16.61 11.33 0.42
CA VAL A 36 17.50 11.41 -0.75
C VAL A 36 16.96 12.45 -1.75
N ILE A 37 15.66 12.45 -2.03
CA ILE A 37 15.02 13.45 -2.89
C ILE A 37 15.24 14.86 -2.33
N GLY A 38 15.02 15.05 -1.03
CA GLY A 38 15.23 16.35 -0.38
C GLY A 38 16.66 16.87 -0.54
N ARG A 39 17.66 16.01 -0.34
CA ARG A 39 19.08 16.36 -0.57
C ARG A 39 19.35 16.71 -2.02
N TYR A 40 18.90 15.88 -2.96
CA TYR A 40 19.08 16.13 -4.39
C TYR A 40 18.49 17.46 -4.83
N LEU A 41 17.27 17.80 -4.36
CA LEU A 41 16.63 19.06 -4.70
C LEU A 41 17.38 20.28 -4.15
N ASN A 42 17.94 20.19 -2.95
CA ASN A 42 18.78 21.25 -2.40
C ASN A 42 20.08 21.44 -3.21
N GLU A 43 20.64 20.36 -3.76
CA GLU A 43 21.87 20.41 -4.57
C GLU A 43 21.63 21.03 -5.95
N VAL A 44 20.45 20.83 -6.55
CA VAL A 44 20.12 21.30 -7.91
C VAL A 44 19.28 22.56 -7.96
N ALA A 45 18.90 23.13 -6.81
CA ALA A 45 17.94 24.24 -6.68
C ALA A 45 18.26 25.45 -7.57
N ASP A 46 19.54 25.82 -7.70
CA ASP A 46 20.01 26.98 -8.47
C ASP A 46 20.92 26.60 -9.66
N GLY A 47 20.98 25.31 -9.99
CA GLY A 47 21.92 24.77 -10.99
C GLY A 47 21.27 24.44 -12.35
N PRO A 48 22.09 24.20 -13.39
CA PRO A 48 21.61 23.75 -14.70
C PRO A 48 20.82 22.42 -14.67
N GLY A 49 20.86 21.68 -13.55
CA GLY A 49 20.10 20.45 -13.33
C GLY A 49 18.62 20.65 -12.96
N GLN A 50 18.16 21.89 -12.73
CA GLN A 50 16.80 22.17 -12.24
C GLN A 50 15.69 21.62 -13.17
N ALA A 51 15.87 21.71 -14.49
CA ALA A 51 14.89 21.20 -15.46
C ALA A 51 14.79 19.67 -15.45
N ALA A 52 15.93 18.97 -15.30
CA ALA A 52 15.99 17.52 -15.18
C ALA A 52 15.36 17.06 -13.85
N ALA A 53 15.66 17.76 -12.75
CA ALA A 53 15.05 17.53 -11.45
C ALA A 53 13.52 17.70 -11.49
N ALA A 54 13.02 18.75 -12.15
CA ALA A 54 11.59 19.00 -12.32
C ALA A 54 10.89 17.95 -13.19
N HIS A 55 11.56 17.41 -14.21
CA HIS A 55 11.02 16.29 -14.99
C HIS A 55 10.90 15.03 -14.15
N MET A 56 11.97 14.65 -13.45
CA MET A 56 11.99 13.46 -12.62
C MET A 56 11.01 13.54 -11.45
N LEU A 57 10.85 14.70 -10.80
CA LEU A 57 9.84 14.89 -9.75
C LEU A 57 8.42 14.64 -10.25
N ARG A 58 8.11 15.04 -11.49
CA ARG A 58 6.79 14.77 -12.10
C ARG A 58 6.58 13.28 -12.34
N GLU A 59 7.62 12.57 -12.76
CA GLU A 59 7.56 11.12 -12.94
C GLU A 59 7.37 10.40 -11.61
N LEU A 60 8.16 10.76 -10.59
CA LEU A 60 8.04 10.20 -9.24
C LEU A 60 6.67 10.49 -8.62
N LEU A 61 6.13 11.70 -8.83
CA LEU A 61 4.77 12.04 -8.39
C LEU A 61 3.73 11.16 -9.06
N ALA A 62 3.79 11.00 -10.39
CA ALA A 62 2.85 10.15 -11.13
C ALA A 62 2.91 8.68 -10.67
N ARG A 63 4.12 8.16 -10.41
CA ARG A 63 4.31 6.79 -9.87
C ARG A 63 3.75 6.67 -8.45
N ASN A 64 3.99 7.67 -7.60
CA ASN A 64 3.46 7.68 -6.23
C ASN A 64 1.93 7.74 -6.21
N GLU A 65 1.32 8.58 -7.04
CA GLU A 65 -0.14 8.62 -7.20
C GLU A 65 -0.72 7.28 -7.66
N LEU A 66 -0.04 6.55 -8.54
CA LEU A 66 -0.45 5.22 -8.95
C LEU A 66 -0.35 4.21 -7.80
N ALA A 67 0.76 4.21 -7.07
CA ALA A 67 0.97 3.35 -5.91
C ALA A 67 -0.08 3.61 -4.81
N MET A 68 -0.37 4.88 -4.50
CA MET A 68 -1.42 5.23 -3.54
C MET A 68 -2.80 4.73 -3.97
N ARG A 69 -3.14 4.80 -5.27
CA ARG A 69 -4.40 4.24 -5.79
C ARG A 69 -4.45 2.72 -5.59
N LYS A 70 -3.36 1.99 -5.85
CA LYS A 70 -3.30 0.54 -5.57
C LYS A 70 -3.58 0.24 -4.09
N VAL A 71 -2.91 0.96 -3.18
CA VAL A 71 -3.11 0.81 -1.74
C VAL A 71 -4.54 1.10 -1.34
N GLN A 72 -5.17 2.13 -1.90
CA GLN A 72 -6.57 2.48 -1.64
C GLN A 72 -7.52 1.34 -2.04
N VAL A 73 -7.35 0.79 -3.25
CA VAL A 73 -8.16 -0.35 -3.74
C VAL A 73 -7.98 -1.57 -2.85
N MET A 74 -6.75 -1.87 -2.43
CA MET A 74 -6.48 -3.00 -1.55
C MET A 74 -7.10 -2.82 -0.15
N ARG A 75 -7.11 -1.60 0.39
CA ARG A 75 -7.82 -1.29 1.64
C ARG A 75 -9.32 -1.51 1.52
N GLU A 76 -9.93 -1.06 0.43
CA GLU A 76 -11.36 -1.27 0.17
C GLU A 76 -11.70 -2.76 0.08
N LEU A 77 -10.88 -3.55 -0.62
CA LEU A 77 -11.04 -5.00 -0.72
C LEU A 77 -10.92 -5.69 0.66
N ILE A 78 -9.95 -5.28 1.49
CA ILE A 78 -9.80 -5.81 2.85
C ILE A 78 -11.04 -5.49 3.71
N LEU A 79 -11.59 -4.28 3.59
CA LEU A 79 -12.80 -3.89 4.32
C LEU A 79 -14.01 -4.72 3.87
N GLU A 80 -14.17 -4.93 2.56
CA GLU A 80 -15.22 -5.77 1.99
C GLU A 80 -15.10 -7.22 2.51
N LYS A 81 -13.92 -7.84 2.39
CA LYS A 81 -13.69 -9.21 2.87
C LYS A 81 -13.84 -9.36 4.38
N SER A 82 -13.43 -8.37 5.16
CA SER A 82 -13.68 -8.33 6.61
C SER A 82 -15.18 -8.28 6.93
N SER A 83 -15.97 -7.55 6.14
CA SER A 83 -17.43 -7.51 6.30
C SER A 83 -18.10 -8.84 5.97
N GLU A 84 -17.66 -9.51 4.90
CA GLU A 84 -18.13 -10.85 4.51
C GLU A 84 -17.81 -11.89 5.60
N LEU A 85 -16.59 -11.89 6.13
CA LEU A 85 -16.16 -12.77 7.22
C LEU A 85 -17.02 -12.56 8.48
N LYS A 86 -17.26 -11.32 8.89
CA LYS A 86 -18.12 -11.00 10.04
C LYS A 86 -19.56 -11.44 9.82
N ALA A 87 -20.07 -11.34 8.60
CA ALA A 87 -21.42 -11.81 8.26
C ALA A 87 -21.50 -13.35 8.32
N SER A 88 -20.48 -14.05 7.80
CA SER A 88 -20.37 -15.51 7.89
C SER A 88 -20.29 -16.00 9.34
N ASP A 89 -19.46 -15.38 10.18
CA ASP A 89 -19.35 -15.72 11.60
C ASP A 89 -20.68 -15.56 12.35
N LYS A 90 -21.43 -14.51 12.04
CA LYS A 90 -22.77 -14.30 12.60
C LYS A 90 -23.75 -15.37 12.11
N ALA A 91 -23.72 -15.73 10.83
CA ALA A 91 -24.58 -16.76 10.26
C ALA A 91 -24.30 -18.14 10.88
N VAL A 92 -23.02 -18.49 11.07
CA VAL A 92 -22.61 -19.74 11.74
C VAL A 92 -23.07 -19.75 13.20
N LYS A 93 -22.88 -18.65 13.95
CA LYS A 93 -23.35 -18.56 15.33
C LYS A 93 -24.88 -18.67 15.43
N ALA A 94 -25.62 -18.03 14.53
CA ALA A 94 -27.08 -18.15 14.48
C ALA A 94 -27.52 -19.58 14.18
N TYR A 95 -26.86 -20.26 13.24
CA TYR A 95 -27.14 -21.66 12.93
C TYR A 95 -26.87 -22.58 14.14
N VAL A 96 -25.73 -22.42 14.80
CA VAL A 96 -25.37 -23.20 16.01
C VAL A 96 -26.40 -22.96 17.12
N GLN A 97 -26.80 -21.71 17.34
CA GLN A 97 -27.80 -21.36 18.34
C GLN A 97 -29.17 -21.96 18.02
N HIS A 98 -29.62 -21.89 16.76
CA HIS A 98 -30.89 -22.50 16.36
C HIS A 98 -30.86 -24.04 16.44
N ALA A 99 -29.72 -24.67 16.15
CA ALA A 99 -29.53 -26.11 16.32
C ALA A 99 -29.52 -26.53 17.80
N SER A 100 -28.97 -25.70 18.70
CA SER A 100 -28.99 -25.97 20.15
C SER A 100 -30.35 -25.71 20.79
N ASP A 101 -31.09 -24.72 20.30
CA ASP A 101 -32.40 -24.32 20.84
C ASP A 101 -33.54 -25.24 20.37
N ASN A 102 -33.31 -26.03 19.31
CA ASN A 102 -34.29 -27.00 18.80
C ASN A 102 -33.65 -28.36 18.43
N PRO A 103 -33.20 -29.16 19.42
CA PRO A 103 -32.53 -30.44 19.18
C PRO A 103 -33.43 -31.49 18.50
N ALA A 104 -34.76 -31.28 18.48
CA ALA A 104 -35.72 -32.16 17.83
C ALA A 104 -35.86 -31.92 16.31
N ALA A 105 -35.34 -30.81 15.77
CA ALA A 105 -35.47 -30.47 14.34
C ALA A 105 -34.42 -31.15 13.42
N LEU A 106 -33.43 -31.84 13.99
CA LEU A 106 -32.38 -32.57 13.24
C LEU A 106 -32.57 -34.10 13.30
N GLY A 107 -33.60 -34.58 13.99
CA GLY A 107 -33.97 -35.99 14.09
C GLY A 107 -35.43 -36.19 13.68
N GLY A 108 -35.70 -36.12 12.39
CA GLY A 108 -37.01 -36.39 11.77
C GLY A 108 -36.89 -36.49 10.27
#